data_AF-A0A433ER99-F1
#
_entry.id   AF-A0A433ER99-F1
#
_cell.length_a   1.000
_cell.length_b   1.000
_cell.length_c   1.000
_cell.angle_alpha   90.00
_cell.angle_beta   90.00
_cell.angle_gamma   90.00
#
_symmetry.space_group_name_H-M   'P 1'
#
loop_
_entity.id
_entity.type
_entity.pdbx_description
1 polymer ?
#
loop_
_entity_poly.entity_id
_entity_poly.type
_entity_poly.pdbx_seq_one_letter_code
_entity_poly.pdbx_strand_id
1 'polypeptide(L)' 'MLDILKVAEIEKFKKGGKTNKLSLENRLLMTLLYWREYQTYFHLGKKFWY' A
#
# COMPACT_ATOMS: atom_id res chain seq x y z
N MET A 1 -2.48 5.16 -12.12
CA MET A 1 -2.37 3.95 -11.26
C MET A 1 -3.16 4.11 -9.96
N LEU A 2 -2.97 5.20 -9.21
CA LEU A 2 -3.72 5.44 -7.97
C LEU A 2 -5.23 5.45 -8.16
N ASP A 3 -5.76 6.09 -9.21
CA ASP A 3 -7.21 6.17 -9.42
C ASP A 3 -7.84 4.80 -9.72
N ILE A 4 -7.13 3.95 -10.45
CA ILE A 4 -7.53 2.55 -10.69
C ILE A 4 -7.58 1.79 -9.37
N LEU A 5 -6.55 1.95 -8.53
CA LEU A 5 -6.48 1.30 -7.22
C LEU A 5 -7.56 1.81 -6.25
N LYS A 6 -7.93 3.10 -6.31
CA LYS A 6 -9.02 3.66 -5.50
C LYS A 6 -10.35 3.01 -5.84
N VAL A 7 -10.67 2.86 -7.12
CA VAL A 7 -11.90 2.18 -7.57
C VAL A 7 -11.92 0.73 -7.08
N ALA A 8 -10.81 0.01 -7.23
CA ALA A 8 -10.68 -1.37 -6.77
C ALA A 8 -10.77 -1.50 -5.24
N GLU A 9 -10.21 -0.54 -4.49
CA GLU A 9 -10.26 -0.54 -3.03
C GLU A 9 -11.68 -0.26 -2.51
N ILE A 10 -12.39 0.69 -3.13
CA ILE A 10 -13.82 0.92 -2.86
C ILE A 10 -14.61 -0.36 -3.07
N GLU A 11 -14.41 -1.03 -4.21
CA GLU A 11 -15.10 -2.28 -4.53
C GLU A 11 -14.77 -3.41 -3.53
N LYS A 12 -13.50 -3.53 -3.14
CA LYS A 12 -13.05 -4.51 -2.15
C LYS A 12 -13.72 -4.30 -0.78
N PHE A 13 -13.86 -3.05 -0.34
CA PHE A 13 -14.48 -2.72 0.95
C PHE A 13 -16.01 -2.57 0.90
N LYS A 14 -16.66 -2.74 -0.27
CA LYS A 14 -18.13 -2.74 -0.37
C LYS A 14 -18.79 -3.77 0.55
N LYS A 15 -18.12 -4.89 0.81
CA LYS A 15 -18.61 -5.98 1.68
C LYS A 15 -18.24 -5.79 3.15
N GLY A 16 -17.66 -4.64 3.52
CA GLY A 16 -17.11 -4.38 4.85
C GLY A 16 -15.71 -4.95 5.04
N GLY A 17 -15.10 -4.65 6.19
CA GLY A 17 -13.75 -5.12 6.56
C GLY A 17 -12.93 -4.04 7.26
N LYS A 18 -11.79 -4.44 7.84
CA LYS A 18 -10.87 -3.51 8.49
C LYS A 18 -10.17 -2.64 7.45
N THR A 19 -10.26 -1.32 7.63
CA THR A 19 -9.54 -0.36 6.80
C THR A 19 -8.02 -0.48 7.00
N ASN A 20 -7.27 -0.19 5.94
CA ASN A 20 -5.82 -0.26 6.00
C ASN A 20 -5.27 0.90 6.85
N LYS A 21 -4.26 0.60 7.68
CA LYS A 21 -3.58 1.62 8.51
C LYS A 21 -2.76 2.61 7.65
N LEU A 22 -2.25 2.14 6.51
CA LEU A 22 -1.45 2.93 5.57
C LEU A 22 -2.32 3.46 4.44
N SER A 23 -2.03 4.69 4.01
CA SER A 23 -2.66 5.27 2.82
C SER A 23 -2.36 4.45 1.57
N LEU A 24 -3.24 4.57 0.58
CA LEU A 24 -3.09 3.89 -0.70
C LEU A 24 -1.82 4.33 -1.43
N GLU A 25 -1.42 5.61 -1.34
CA GLU A 25 -0.17 6.08 -1.92
C GLU A 25 1.04 5.40 -1.29
N ASN A 26 1.09 5.34 0.04
CA ASN A 26 2.23 4.75 0.75
C ASN A 26 2.38 3.26 0.47
N ARG A 27 1.27 2.53 0.31
CA ARG A 27 1.27 1.12 -0.07
C ARG A 27 1.77 0.91 -1.50
N LEU A 28 1.34 1.77 -2.43
CA LEU A 28 1.85 1.73 -3.80
C LEU A 28 3.35 2.02 -3.81
N LEU A 29 3.80 3.04 -3.07
CA LEU A 29 5.21 3.40 -2.98
C LEU A 29 6.06 2.28 -2.37
N MET A 30 5.60 1.65 -1.27
CA MET A 30 6.28 0.47 -0.69
C MET A 30 6.44 -0.65 -1.71
N THR A 31 5.40 -0.91 -2.49
CA THR A 31 5.42 -1.96 -3.52
C THR A 31 6.43 -1.64 -4.61
N LEU A 32 6.49 -0.38 -5.07
CA LEU A 32 7.46 0.06 -6.08
C LEU A 32 8.91 0.01 -5.57
N LEU A 33 9.15 0.40 -4.32
CA LEU A 33 10.48 0.32 -3.70
C LEU A 33 10.94 -1.14 -3.55
N TYR A 34 10.03 -2.03 -3.14
CA TYR A 34 10.30 -3.46 -3.10
C TYR A 34 10.64 -4.00 -4.50
N TRP A 35 9.86 -3.62 -5.51
CA TRP A 35 10.02 -4.13 -6.87
C TRP A 35 11.27 -3.61 -7.57
N ARG A 36 11.59 -2.32 -7.42
CA ARG A 36 12.72 -1.68 -8.10
C ARG A 36 14.06 -1.98 -7.43
N GLU A 37 14.10 -1.89 -6.11
CA GLU A 37 15.36 -1.88 -5.35
C GLU A 37 15.56 -3.13 -4.51
N TYR A 38 14.60 -4.07 -4.50
CA TYR A 38 14.60 -5.23 -3.59
C TYR A 38 14.84 -4.83 -2.13
N GLN A 39 14.36 -3.64 -1.73
CA GLN A 39 14.43 -3.14 -0.36
C GLN A 39 13.81 -4.16 0.58
N THR A 40 14.55 -4.59 1.60
CA THR A 40 14.04 -5.61 2.52
C THR A 40 12.86 -5.08 3.33
N TYR A 41 11.96 -5.99 3.72
CA TYR A 41 10.79 -5.64 4.54
C TYR A 41 11.15 -4.87 5.81
N PHE A 42 12.33 -5.11 6.38
CA PHE A 42 12.84 -4.36 7.52
C PHE A 42 13.05 -2.87 7.23
N HIS A 43 13.72 -2.53 6.13
CA HIS A 43 13.96 -1.13 5.74
C HIS A 43 12.65 -0.42 5.34
N LEU A 44 11.78 -1.13 4.62
CA LEU A 44 10.44 -0.63 4.30
C LEU A 44 9.61 -0.38 5.58
N GLY A 45 9.66 -1.30 6.55
CA GLY A 45 9.03 -1.13 7.85
C GLY A 45 9.52 0.13 8.56
N LYS A 46 10.83 0.35 8.64
CA LYS A 46 11.38 1.58 9.22
C LYS A 46 10.94 2.86 8.52
N LYS A 47 10.74 2.82 7.20
CA LYS A 47 10.41 4.01 6.39
C LYS A 47 8.93 4.41 6.46
N PHE A 48 8.03 3.48 6.75
CA PHE A 48 6.57 3.70 6.65
C PHE A 48 5.77 3.35 7.92
N TRP A 49 6.35 2.61 8.87
CA TRP A 49 5.66 2.15 10.08
C TRP A 49 6.20 2.76 11.38
N TYR A 50 7.10 3.75 11.29
CA TYR A 50 7.66 4.49 12.41
C TYR A 50 7.54 6.00 12.20
#